data_AF-A0A2V7VU65-F1
#
_entry.id   AF-A0A2V7VU65-F1
#
_cell.length_a   1.000
_cell.length_b   1.000
_cell.length_c   1.000
_cell.angle_alpha   90.00
_cell.angle_beta   90.00
_cell.angle_gamma   90.00
#
_symmetry.space_group_name_H-M   'P 1'
#
loop_
_entity.id
_entity.type
_entity.pdbx_description
1 polymer ?
#
loop_
_entity_poly.entity_id
_entity_poly.type
_entity_poly.pdbx_seq_one_letter_code
_entity_poly.pdbx_strand_id
1 'polypeptide(L)'
;MSVPSLEEAIRLANDTEYGLTASGWTRDPDNARRLESELQAGAVTINDCVYSYGEPTAPWGGFKKSGVGRTHGRAGLREMVQVKYVARDPTAGPMLWWFPYGRELDRLMPSAIRALHARSPWTRLAHQLRLLRFRRFRRRGRLASILKRADRLF
;
A
#
# COMPACT_ATOMS: atom_id res chain seq x y z
N MET A 1 0.18 -19.63 37.06
CA MET A 1 1.51 -20.06 36.61
C MET A 1 2.48 -18.93 36.90
N SER A 2 3.65 -19.22 37.48
CA SER A 2 4.70 -18.23 37.69
C SER A 2 5.79 -18.46 36.64
N VAL A 3 6.42 -17.38 36.17
CA VAL A 3 7.47 -17.40 35.14
C VAL A 3 8.66 -16.56 35.60
N PRO A 4 9.89 -16.89 35.17
CA PRO A 4 11.10 -16.28 35.70
C PRO A 4 11.36 -14.85 35.17
N SER A 5 10.73 -14.45 34.07
CA SER A 5 10.96 -13.15 33.44
C SER A 5 9.73 -12.63 32.68
N LEU A 6 9.71 -11.32 32.43
CA LEU A 6 8.70 -10.68 31.59
C LEU A 6 8.72 -11.19 30.15
N GLU A 7 9.91 -11.47 29.62
CA GLU A 7 10.07 -11.98 28.26
C GLU A 7 9.41 -13.35 28.10
N GLU A 8 9.59 -14.24 29.08
CA GLU A 8 8.92 -15.54 29.10
C GLU A 8 7.41 -15.40 29.27
N ALA A 9 6.95 -14.43 30.08
CA ALA A 9 5.54 -14.12 30.23
C ALA A 9 4.90 -13.68 28.90
N ILE A 10 5.55 -12.76 28.16
CA ILE A 10 5.10 -12.27 26.87
C ILE A 10 5.11 -13.40 25.83
N ARG A 11 6.17 -14.21 25.81
CA ARG A 11 6.28 -15.36 24.91
C ARG A 11 5.11 -16.32 25.10
N LEU A 12 4.81 -16.71 26.35
CA LEU A 12 3.70 -17.59 26.67
C LEU A 12 2.33 -16.95 26.42
N ALA A 13 2.17 -15.66 26.72
CA ALA A 13 0.93 -14.93 26.43
C ALA A 13 0.65 -14.86 24.91
N ASN A 14 1.69 -14.80 24.09
CA ASN A 14 1.59 -14.83 22.64
C ASN A 14 1.48 -16.25 22.05
N ASP A 15 1.75 -17.30 22.83
CA ASP A 15 1.68 -18.71 22.43
C ASP A 15 0.23 -19.24 22.43
N THR A 16 -0.60 -18.56 21.65
CA THR A 16 -2.01 -18.89 21.43
C THR A 16 -2.37 -18.53 20.00
N GLU A 17 -3.28 -19.32 19.40
CA GLU A 17 -3.82 -19.04 18.08
C GLU A 17 -4.77 -17.83 18.06
N TYR A 18 -5.16 -17.35 19.24
CA TYR A 18 -6.06 -16.22 19.42
C TYR A 18 -5.31 -14.96 19.87
N GLY A 19 -5.96 -13.80 19.74
CA GLY A 19 -5.38 -12.51 20.09
C GLY A 19 -6.43 -11.41 20.07
N LEU A 20 -7.56 -11.61 20.77
CA LEU A 20 -8.62 -10.59 20.83
C LEU A 20 -8.21 -9.43 21.73
N THR A 21 -7.88 -9.73 22.98
CA THR A 21 -7.39 -8.75 23.97
C THR A 21 -6.24 -9.34 24.78
N ALA A 22 -5.38 -8.48 25.30
CA ALA A 22 -4.38 -8.82 26.30
C ALA A 22 -4.30 -7.72 27.36
N SER A 23 -3.94 -8.07 28.58
CA SER A 23 -3.83 -7.15 29.71
C SER A 23 -2.53 -7.40 30.46
N GLY A 24 -1.76 -6.33 30.67
CA GLY A 24 -0.50 -6.36 31.41
C GLY A 24 -0.59 -5.51 32.67
N TRP A 25 -0.01 -5.96 33.78
CA TRP A 25 -0.08 -5.25 35.06
C TRP A 25 1.33 -5.02 35.59
N THR A 26 1.70 -3.76 35.79
CA THR A 26 3.03 -3.38 36.24
C THR A 26 3.03 -1.94 36.76
N ARG A 27 3.92 -1.66 37.72
CA ARG A 27 4.25 -0.28 38.15
C ARG A 27 5.48 0.28 37.44
N ASP A 28 6.25 -0.58 36.79
CA ASP A 28 7.45 -0.22 36.05
C ASP A 28 7.07 0.26 34.62
N PRO A 29 7.37 1.52 34.26
CA PRO A 29 7.10 2.06 32.93
C PRO A 29 7.82 1.35 31.78
N ASP A 30 9.01 0.79 32.02
CA ASP A 30 9.74 0.05 30.98
C ASP A 30 9.04 -1.25 30.65
N ASN A 31 8.56 -1.96 31.68
CA ASN A 31 7.76 -3.16 31.49
C ASN A 31 6.41 -2.86 30.81
N ALA A 32 5.77 -1.72 31.13
CA ALA A 32 4.53 -1.30 30.47
C ALA A 32 4.74 -1.12 28.96
N ARG A 33 5.79 -0.38 28.55
CA ARG A 33 6.14 -0.19 27.13
C ARG A 33 6.41 -1.51 26.41
N ARG A 34 7.08 -2.44 27.08
CA ARG A 34 7.32 -3.79 26.53
C ARG A 34 6.03 -4.56 26.33
N LEU A 35 5.15 -4.57 27.34
CA LEU A 35 3.83 -5.21 27.24
C LEU A 35 2.99 -4.61 26.10
N GLU A 36 2.96 -3.28 25.97
CA GLU A 36 2.22 -2.56 24.92
C GLU A 36 2.68 -2.93 23.50
N SER A 37 3.99 -3.07 23.30
CA SER A 37 4.58 -3.28 21.97
C SER A 37 4.77 -4.74 21.58
N GLU A 38 4.98 -5.63 22.55
CA GLU A 38 5.33 -7.03 22.30
C GLU A 38 4.12 -7.99 22.40
N LEU A 39 3.03 -7.60 23.08
CA LEU A 39 1.81 -8.43 23.12
C LEU A 39 1.05 -8.37 21.79
N GLN A 40 0.73 -9.55 21.24
CA GLN A 40 0.08 -9.72 19.95
C GLN A 40 -1.44 -9.86 20.09
N ALA A 41 -2.12 -8.76 20.40
CA ALA A 41 -3.57 -8.72 20.54
C ALA A 41 -4.20 -7.50 19.87
N GLY A 42 -5.51 -7.62 19.59
CA GLY A 42 -6.35 -6.56 19.05
C GLY A 42 -6.42 -5.30 19.91
N ALA A 43 -6.55 -5.50 21.22
CA ALA A 43 -6.48 -4.46 22.23
C ALA A 43 -5.54 -4.91 23.36
N VAL A 44 -4.58 -4.07 23.71
CA VAL A 44 -3.67 -4.27 24.84
C VAL A 44 -3.95 -3.18 25.87
N THR A 45 -4.19 -3.58 27.12
CA THR A 45 -4.46 -2.65 28.23
C THR A 45 -3.43 -2.82 29.33
N ILE A 46 -2.92 -1.72 29.88
CA ILE A 46 -1.97 -1.73 31.00
C ILE A 46 -2.67 -1.30 32.28
N ASN A 47 -2.54 -2.08 33.35
CA ASN A 47 -3.16 -1.88 34.65
C ASN A 47 -4.70 -1.79 34.63
N ASP A 48 -5.31 -2.40 33.60
CA ASP A 48 -6.75 -2.51 33.44
C ASP A 48 -7.04 -3.72 32.54
N CYS A 49 -8.27 -4.21 32.53
CA CYS A 49 -8.72 -5.27 31.66
C CYS A 49 -10.15 -5.03 31.16
N VAL A 50 -10.43 -5.53 29.96
CA VAL A 50 -11.79 -5.63 29.38
C VAL A 50 -12.44 -4.28 29.02
N TYR A 51 -12.15 -3.14 29.65
CA TYR A 51 -12.84 -1.85 29.41
C TYR A 51 -12.84 -1.39 27.93
N SER A 52 -11.84 -1.80 27.13
CA SER A 52 -11.74 -1.46 25.70
C SER A 52 -12.97 -1.80 24.85
N TYR A 53 -13.81 -2.76 25.25
CA TYR A 53 -15.07 -3.04 24.53
C TYR A 53 -16.12 -1.94 24.76
N GLY A 54 -16.06 -1.24 25.90
CA GLY A 54 -17.01 -0.20 26.28
C GLY A 54 -16.62 1.18 25.79
N GLU A 55 -15.39 1.35 25.30
CA GLU A 55 -14.87 2.62 24.77
C GLU A 55 -15.21 2.76 23.27
N PRO A 56 -16.20 3.60 22.89
CA PRO A 56 -16.70 3.65 21.52
C PRO A 56 -15.70 4.23 20.51
N THR A 57 -14.68 4.96 20.99
CA THR A 57 -13.65 5.56 20.13
C THR A 57 -12.46 4.63 19.91
N ALA A 58 -12.25 3.65 20.79
CA ALA A 58 -11.16 2.68 20.68
C ALA A 58 -11.46 1.65 19.60
N PRO A 59 -10.64 1.52 18.54
CA PRO A 59 -10.82 0.50 17.53
C PRO A 59 -10.79 -0.89 18.15
N TRP A 60 -11.82 -1.69 17.92
CA TRP A 60 -11.96 -3.01 18.54
C TRP A 60 -11.97 -4.10 17.48
N GLY A 61 -11.22 -5.18 17.69
CA GLY A 61 -11.11 -6.26 16.71
C GLY A 61 -9.83 -7.05 16.93
N GLY A 62 -9.92 -8.38 16.75
CA GLY A 62 -8.85 -9.29 17.11
C GLY A 62 -7.69 -9.37 16.13
N PHE A 63 -6.67 -10.12 16.54
CA PHE A 63 -5.53 -10.57 15.75
C PHE A 63 -5.60 -12.11 15.60
N LYS A 64 -4.80 -12.67 14.68
CA LYS A 64 -4.70 -14.12 14.44
C LYS A 64 -6.08 -14.73 14.13
N LYS A 65 -6.47 -15.84 14.79
CA LYS A 65 -7.79 -16.46 14.61
C LYS A 65 -8.93 -15.71 15.32
N SER A 66 -8.66 -14.60 16.01
CA SER A 66 -9.70 -13.77 16.65
C SER A 66 -10.42 -12.81 15.70
N GLY A 67 -10.16 -12.91 14.39
CA GLY A 67 -10.89 -12.19 13.35
C GLY A 67 -10.07 -11.15 12.59
N VAL A 68 -10.68 -10.59 11.56
CA VAL A 68 -10.12 -9.55 10.68
C VAL A 68 -11.09 -8.37 10.64
N GLY A 69 -10.57 -7.16 10.46
CA GLY A 69 -11.33 -5.92 10.45
C GLY A 69 -11.32 -5.22 11.81
N ARG A 70 -12.03 -4.09 11.88
CA ARG A 70 -12.21 -3.32 13.12
C ARG A 70 -13.66 -2.88 13.26
N THR A 71 -14.16 -2.84 14.47
CA THR A 71 -15.35 -2.10 14.87
C THR A 71 -14.91 -0.85 15.65
N HIS A 72 -15.89 -0.01 16.00
CA HIS A 72 -15.71 1.22 16.78
C HIS A 72 -14.86 2.30 16.09
N GLY A 73 -15.02 3.53 16.60
CA GLY A 73 -14.35 4.70 16.09
C GLY A 73 -14.44 4.89 14.57
N ARG A 74 -13.44 5.56 14.02
CA ARG A 74 -13.36 5.82 12.57
C ARG A 74 -13.04 4.56 11.77
N ALA A 75 -12.27 3.62 12.34
CA ALA A 75 -11.88 2.39 11.67
C ALA A 75 -13.12 1.52 11.39
N GLY A 76 -13.97 1.31 12.40
CA GLY A 76 -15.22 0.56 12.24
C GLY A 76 -16.20 1.20 11.27
N LEU A 77 -16.33 2.53 11.26
CA LEU A 77 -17.16 3.19 10.26
C LEU A 77 -16.65 2.96 8.83
N ARG A 78 -15.32 2.91 8.64
CA ARG A 78 -14.71 2.65 7.32
C ARG A 78 -14.92 1.23 6.82
N GLU A 79 -15.11 0.25 7.71
CA GLU A 79 -15.49 -1.12 7.32
C GLU A 79 -16.93 -1.19 6.78
N MET A 80 -17.79 -0.24 7.15
CA MET A 80 -19.21 -0.19 6.74
C MET A 80 -19.43 0.57 5.42
N VAL A 81 -18.36 1.04 4.75
CA VAL A 81 -18.47 1.78 3.49
C VAL A 81 -17.79 1.06 2.33
N GLN A 82 -18.24 1.34 1.11
CA GLN A 82 -17.61 0.83 -0.11
C GLN A 82 -16.66 1.86 -0.71
N VAL A 83 -15.39 1.48 -0.87
CA VAL A 83 -14.39 2.35 -1.53
C VAL A 83 -14.68 2.41 -3.03
N LYS A 84 -14.94 3.61 -3.54
CA LYS A 84 -15.14 3.88 -4.97
C LYS A 84 -13.95 4.65 -5.55
N TYR A 85 -13.24 4.03 -6.48
CA TYR A 85 -12.27 4.76 -7.30
C TYR A 85 -12.98 5.50 -8.43
N VAL A 86 -12.72 6.80 -8.54
CA VAL A 86 -13.25 7.64 -9.63
C VAL A 86 -12.07 8.30 -10.33
N ALA A 87 -11.87 7.95 -11.60
CA ALA A 87 -10.92 8.61 -12.47
C ALA A 87 -11.67 9.40 -13.54
N ARG A 88 -11.29 10.67 -13.70
CA ARG A 88 -11.72 11.50 -14.83
C ARG A 88 -10.49 11.80 -15.66
N ASP A 89 -10.43 11.21 -16.86
CA ASP A 89 -9.41 11.57 -17.85
C ASP A 89 -9.90 12.82 -18.62
N PRO A 90 -9.25 13.99 -18.46
CA PRO A 90 -9.63 15.19 -19.20
C PRO A 90 -9.13 15.16 -20.66
N THR A 91 -8.35 14.15 -21.06
CA THR A 91 -7.79 14.06 -22.40
C THR A 91 -8.81 13.52 -23.40
N ALA A 92 -8.98 14.22 -24.51
CA ALA A 92 -9.83 13.77 -25.60
C ALA A 92 -9.09 12.77 -26.50
N GLY A 93 -9.71 11.61 -26.72
CA GLY A 93 -9.26 10.59 -27.69
C GLY A 93 -8.58 9.38 -27.06
N PRO A 94 -8.33 8.32 -27.85
CA PRO A 94 -7.81 7.07 -27.32
C PRO A 94 -6.39 7.20 -26.76
N MET A 95 -6.10 6.47 -25.69
CA MET A 95 -4.72 6.33 -25.20
C MET A 95 -3.85 5.61 -26.24
N LEU A 96 -2.53 5.79 -26.13
CA LEU A 96 -1.57 5.26 -27.10
C LEU A 96 -1.72 3.74 -27.33
N TRP A 97 -2.03 3.01 -26.25
CA TRP A 97 -2.20 1.56 -26.22
C TRP A 97 -3.66 1.09 -26.37
N TRP A 98 -4.60 1.99 -26.65
CA TRP A 98 -6.00 1.62 -26.89
C TRP A 98 -6.22 1.10 -28.31
N PHE A 99 -7.28 0.29 -28.44
CA PHE A 99 -7.81 -0.21 -29.71
C PHE A 99 -8.03 0.95 -30.72
N PRO A 100 -7.85 0.73 -32.04
CA PRO A 100 -7.56 -0.54 -32.72
C PRO A 100 -6.12 -1.03 -32.55
N TYR A 101 -5.95 -2.34 -32.38
CA TYR A 101 -4.62 -2.97 -32.52
C TYR A 101 -4.35 -3.16 -34.02
N GLY A 102 -3.17 -2.77 -34.47
CA GLY A 102 -2.79 -2.90 -35.87
C GLY A 102 -1.33 -2.59 -36.07
N ARG A 103 -0.87 -2.72 -37.32
CA ARG A 103 0.56 -2.67 -37.69
C ARG A 103 1.30 -1.42 -37.19
N GLU A 104 0.60 -0.31 -36.98
CA GLU A 104 1.18 0.91 -36.39
C GLU A 104 1.57 0.68 -34.92
N LEU A 105 0.67 0.12 -34.11
CA LEU A 105 0.91 -0.10 -32.68
C LEU A 105 1.94 -1.22 -32.45
N ASP A 106 1.90 -2.29 -33.25
CA ASP A 106 2.86 -3.39 -33.18
C ASP A 106 4.30 -2.92 -33.40
N ARG A 107 4.49 -1.88 -34.22
CA ARG A 107 5.80 -1.25 -34.47
C ARG A 107 6.15 -0.19 -33.44
N LEU A 108 5.13 0.48 -32.91
CA LEU A 108 5.28 1.56 -31.93
C LEU A 108 5.71 1.03 -30.58
N MET A 109 5.06 -0.01 -30.05
CA MET A 109 5.31 -0.50 -28.69
C MET A 109 6.76 -0.98 -28.49
N PRO A 110 7.36 -1.82 -29.35
CA PRO A 110 8.77 -2.20 -29.22
C PRO A 110 9.70 -1.00 -29.38
N SER A 111 9.36 -0.03 -30.24
CA SER A 111 10.13 1.19 -30.40
C SER A 111 10.08 2.06 -29.14
N ALA A 112 8.93 2.13 -28.46
CA ALA A 112 8.76 2.87 -27.21
C ALA A 112 9.54 2.21 -26.06
N ILE A 113 9.47 0.89 -25.96
CA ILE A 113 10.24 0.12 -24.97
C ILE A 113 11.74 0.34 -25.18
N ARG A 114 12.24 0.25 -26.42
CA ARG A 114 13.67 0.48 -26.72
C ARG A 114 14.08 1.94 -26.53
N ALA A 115 13.21 2.90 -26.79
CA ALA A 115 13.46 4.32 -26.54
C ALA A 115 13.69 4.61 -25.05
N LEU A 116 13.01 3.89 -24.16
CA LEU A 116 13.08 4.08 -22.70
C LEU A 116 14.12 3.18 -22.01
N HIS A 117 14.29 1.93 -22.48
CA HIS A 117 15.00 0.89 -21.73
C HIS A 117 16.18 0.24 -22.46
N ALA A 118 16.55 0.66 -23.67
CA ALA A 118 17.74 0.11 -24.33
C ALA A 118 19.00 0.36 -23.49
N ARG A 119 19.96 -0.56 -23.48
CA ARG A 119 21.22 -0.36 -22.71
C ARG A 119 22.12 0.70 -23.34
N SER A 120 22.10 0.82 -24.68
CA SER A 120 22.89 1.80 -25.42
C SER A 120 22.15 3.14 -25.54
N PRO A 121 22.77 4.27 -25.13
CA PRO A 121 22.21 5.62 -25.31
C PRO A 121 21.91 5.96 -26.78
N TRP A 122 22.76 5.51 -27.70
CA TRP A 122 22.54 5.70 -29.14
C TRP A 122 21.33 4.94 -29.65
N THR A 123 21.11 3.73 -29.14
CA THR A 123 19.91 2.94 -29.47
C THR A 123 18.65 3.59 -28.89
N ARG A 124 18.72 4.15 -27.66
CA ARG A 124 17.61 4.93 -27.10
C ARG A 124 17.28 6.12 -27.99
N LEU A 125 18.27 6.94 -28.32
CA LEU A 125 18.09 8.13 -29.16
C LEU A 125 17.51 7.79 -30.55
N ALA A 126 18.05 6.77 -31.22
CA ALA A 126 17.54 6.32 -32.50
C ALA A 126 16.06 5.90 -32.43
N HIS A 127 15.66 5.20 -31.37
CA HIS A 127 14.28 4.81 -31.16
C HIS A 127 13.38 5.98 -30.72
N GLN A 128 13.88 6.95 -29.95
CA GLN A 128 13.18 8.19 -29.63
C GLN A 128 12.86 9.00 -30.90
N LEU A 129 13.82 9.15 -31.81
CA LEU A 129 13.60 9.78 -33.12
C LEU A 129 12.61 8.98 -33.98
N ARG A 130 12.68 7.65 -33.92
CA ARG A 130 11.73 6.77 -34.63
C ARG A 130 10.29 6.94 -34.13
N LEU A 131 10.08 7.28 -32.85
CA LEU A 131 8.74 7.51 -32.30
C LEU A 131 8.01 8.67 -32.97
N LEU A 132 8.73 9.71 -33.40
CA LEU A 132 8.18 10.87 -34.12
C LEU A 132 7.54 10.48 -35.46
N ARG A 133 7.85 9.31 -36.02
CA ARG A 133 7.27 8.82 -37.28
C ARG A 133 5.84 8.27 -37.10
N PHE A 134 5.47 7.85 -35.89
CA PHE A 134 4.14 7.29 -35.65
C PHE A 134 3.09 8.40 -35.49
N ARG A 135 1.95 8.24 -36.17
CA ARG A 135 0.84 9.20 -36.13
C ARG A 135 0.20 9.23 -34.74
N ARG A 136 0.07 8.07 -34.09
CA ARG A 136 -0.42 7.99 -32.70
C ARG A 136 0.46 8.74 -31.71
N PHE A 137 1.78 8.59 -31.83
CA PHE A 137 2.73 9.30 -30.98
C PHE A 137 2.65 10.82 -31.20
N ARG A 138 2.56 11.29 -32.45
CA ARG A 138 2.43 12.73 -32.74
C ARG A 138 1.10 13.34 -32.30
N ARG A 139 -0.01 12.60 -32.37
CA ARG A 139 -1.33 13.08 -31.94
C ARG A 139 -1.44 13.28 -30.43
N ARG A 140 -0.78 12.44 -29.64
CA ARG A 140 -0.83 12.48 -28.15
C ARG A 140 0.42 13.13 -27.53
N GLY A 141 1.57 13.00 -28.17
CA GLY A 141 2.85 13.52 -27.73
C GLY A 141 2.89 15.04 -27.89
N ARG A 142 2.57 15.77 -26.83
CA ARG A 142 2.86 17.20 -26.77
C ARG A 142 4.38 17.35 -26.63
N LEU A 143 5.07 17.74 -27.70
CA LEU A 143 6.52 18.00 -27.69
C LEU A 143 6.94 18.91 -26.52
N ALA A 144 6.13 19.92 -26.20
CA ALA A 144 6.32 20.80 -25.05
C ALA A 144 6.31 20.08 -23.68
N SER A 145 5.56 18.97 -23.54
CA SER A 145 5.54 18.16 -22.31
C SER A 145 6.70 17.17 -22.21
N ILE A 146 7.21 16.71 -23.36
CA ILE A 146 8.36 15.81 -23.48
C ILE A 146 9.64 16.59 -23.16
N LEU A 147 9.78 17.81 -23.72
CA LEU A 147 10.91 18.71 -23.45
C LEU A 147 10.96 19.16 -21.97
N LYS A 148 9.81 19.33 -21.33
CA LYS A 148 9.72 19.63 -19.88
C LYS A 148 10.15 18.47 -18.97
N ARG A 149 10.33 17.27 -19.51
CA ARG A 149 10.76 16.06 -18.77
C ARG A 149 12.00 15.42 -19.39
N ALA A 150 12.84 16.23 -20.04
CA ALA A 150 14.05 15.78 -20.72
C ALA A 150 15.06 15.15 -19.76
N ASP A 151 15.04 15.56 -18.49
CA ASP A 151 15.81 14.99 -17.37
C ASP A 151 15.57 13.49 -17.16
N ARG A 152 14.42 12.96 -17.60
CA ARG A 152 14.06 11.53 -17.46
C ARG A 152 14.34 10.70 -18.71
N LEU A 153 14.75 11.33 -19.81
CA LEU A 153 14.96 10.69 -21.10
C LEU A 153 16.44 10.40 -21.40
N PHE A 154 17.35 10.95 -20.61
CA PHE A 154 18.79 10.78 -20.71
C PHE A 154 19.37 10.27 -19.39
#